data_AF-A0A970RSB7-F1
#
_entry.id   AF-A0A970RSB7-F1
#
_cell.length_a   1.000
_cell.length_b   1.000
_cell.length_c   1.000
_cell.angle_alpha   90.00
_cell.angle_beta   90.00
_cell.angle_gamma   90.00
#
_symmetry.space_group_name_H-M   'P 1'
#
loop_
_entity.id
_entity.type
_entity.pdbx_description
1 polymer ?
#
loop_
_entity_poly.entity_id
_entity_poly.type
_entity_poly.pdbx_seq_one_letter_code
_entity_poly.pdbx_strand_id
1 'polypeptide(L)'
;MKSHEKQEISRLPRKYRPLSAWEYFGYNLLFSIPLIGFICLIVFAVSDSNIVRRSFARSYFCIIILIGIVLAILLALGGIDKIKSVFEAFKS
;
A
#
# COMPACT_ATOMS: atom_id res chain seq x y z
N MET A 1 -22.19 4.69 -1.67
CA MET A 1 -22.60 3.76 -2.75
C MET A 1 -24.11 3.70 -2.79
N LYS A 2 -24.72 4.28 -3.82
CA LYS A 2 -26.16 4.33 -4.08
C LYS A 2 -26.66 2.94 -4.47
N SER A 3 -27.97 2.71 -4.35
CA SER A 3 -28.59 1.39 -4.59
C SER A 3 -28.43 0.89 -6.02
N HIS A 4 -28.57 1.75 -7.03
CA HIS A 4 -28.39 1.38 -8.44
C HIS A 4 -26.93 1.00 -8.77
N GLU A 5 -25.94 1.71 -8.21
CA GLU A 5 -24.52 1.36 -8.37
C GLU A 5 -24.23 -0.06 -7.86
N LYS A 6 -24.88 -0.49 -6.76
CA LYS A 6 -24.72 -1.88 -6.25
C LYS A 6 -25.23 -2.92 -7.26
N GLN A 7 -26.30 -2.59 -7.97
CA GLN A 7 -26.90 -3.47 -8.98
C GLN A 7 -26.04 -3.55 -10.25
N GLU A 8 -25.40 -2.45 -10.64
CA GLU A 8 -24.44 -2.45 -11.75
C GLU A 8 -23.20 -3.27 -11.39
N ILE A 9 -22.65 -3.07 -10.19
CA ILE A 9 -21.48 -3.82 -9.69
C ILE A 9 -21.77 -5.32 -9.59
N SER A 10 -22.99 -5.71 -9.19
CA SER A 10 -23.34 -7.13 -9.08
C SER A 10 -23.39 -7.83 -10.45
N ARG A 11 -23.71 -7.10 -11.53
CA ARG A 11 -23.70 -7.58 -12.91
C ARG A 11 -22.30 -7.69 -13.51
N LEU A 12 -21.30 -7.01 -12.94
CA LEU A 12 -19.91 -7.11 -13.42
C LEU A 12 -19.29 -8.49 -13.12
N PRO A 13 -18.44 -9.01 -14.03
CA PRO A 13 -17.64 -10.19 -13.76
C PRO A 13 -16.79 -9.98 -12.51
N ARG A 14 -16.60 -11.02 -11.68
CA ARG A 14 -15.86 -10.95 -10.42
C ARG A 14 -14.48 -10.29 -10.54
N LYS A 15 -13.81 -10.48 -11.68
CA LYS A 15 -12.48 -9.92 -11.98
C LYS A 15 -12.43 -8.38 -11.99
N TYR A 16 -13.55 -7.73 -12.32
CA TYR A 16 -13.65 -6.28 -12.48
C TYR A 16 -14.46 -5.61 -11.36
N ARG A 17 -14.90 -6.38 -10.35
CA ARG A 17 -15.64 -5.78 -9.24
C ARG A 17 -14.71 -4.86 -8.45
N PRO A 18 -15.15 -3.61 -8.16
CA PRO A 18 -14.37 -2.69 -7.35
C PRO A 18 -14.25 -3.23 -5.93
N LEU A 19 -13.14 -2.92 -5.29
CA LEU A 19 -12.94 -3.18 -3.87
C LEU A 19 -13.72 -2.17 -3.04
N SER A 20 -14.26 -2.63 -1.92
CA SER A 20 -14.87 -1.77 -0.92
C SER A 20 -13.81 -0.94 -0.17
N ALA A 21 -14.24 0.17 0.44
CA ALA A 21 -13.36 1.02 1.25
C ALA A 21 -12.73 0.24 2.42
N TRP A 22 -13.49 -0.66 3.05
CA TRP A 22 -13.00 -1.48 4.15
C TRP A 22 -11.96 -2.50 3.70
N GLU A 23 -12.11 -3.07 2.50
CA GLU A 23 -11.10 -3.94 1.93
C GLU A 23 -9.79 -3.17 1.68
N TYR A 24 -9.85 -1.96 1.13
CA TYR A 24 -8.64 -1.13 0.99
C TYR A 24 -7.96 -0.87 2.33
N PHE A 25 -8.75 -0.52 3.35
CA PHE A 25 -8.21 -0.32 4.70
C PHE A 25 -7.56 -1.61 5.25
N GLY A 26 -8.25 -2.74 5.13
CA GLY A 26 -7.74 -4.05 5.56
C GLY A 26 -6.47 -4.47 4.82
N TYR A 27 -6.38 -4.24 3.50
CA TYR A 27 -5.17 -4.53 2.74
C TYR A 27 -4.01 -3.61 3.14
N ASN A 28 -4.26 -2.32 3.38
CA ASN A 28 -3.23 -1.40 3.91
C ASN A 28 -2.69 -1.90 5.26
N LEU A 29 -3.58 -2.33 6.16
CA LEU A 29 -3.17 -2.86 7.46
C LEU A 29 -2.41 -4.18 7.32
N LEU A 30 -2.87 -5.08 6.44
CA LEU A 30 -2.23 -6.36 6.16
C LEU A 30 -0.82 -6.17 5.58
N PHE A 31 -0.66 -5.24 4.63
CA PHE A 31 0.63 -4.95 3.99
C PHE A 31 1.59 -4.16 4.87
N SER A 32 1.08 -3.49 5.92
CA SER A 32 1.91 -2.86 6.95
C SER A 32 2.68 -3.89 7.78
N ILE A 33 2.20 -5.14 7.85
CA ILE A 33 2.89 -6.22 8.56
C ILE A 33 4.05 -6.74 7.70
N PRO A 34 5.31 -6.66 8.16
CA PRO A 34 6.47 -6.88 7.29
C PRO A 34 6.59 -8.31 6.74
N LEU A 35 6.32 -9.35 7.52
CA LEU A 35 6.45 -10.74 7.07
C LEU A 35 5.19 -11.24 6.34
N ILE A 36 4.04 -11.24 7.04
CA ILE A 36 2.78 -11.73 6.50
C ILE A 36 2.34 -10.85 5.33
N GLY A 37 2.44 -9.53 5.47
CA GLY A 37 2.05 -8.57 4.45
C GLY A 37 2.87 -8.73 3.17
N PHE A 38 4.18 -8.97 3.28
CA PHE A 38 5.04 -9.17 2.11
C PHE A 38 4.68 -10.43 1.32
N ILE A 39 4.43 -11.55 2.01
CA ILE A 39 3.99 -12.79 1.35
C ILE A 39 2.63 -12.59 0.67
N CYS A 40 1.66 -12.02 1.38
CA CYS A 40 0.34 -11.73 0.83
C CYS A 40 0.41 -10.76 -0.36
N LEU A 41 1.30 -9.77 -0.32
CA LEU A 41 1.51 -8.80 -1.38
C LEU A 41 1.99 -9.48 -2.66
N ILE A 42 2.97 -10.38 -2.58
CA ILE A 42 3.45 -11.17 -3.73
C ILE A 42 2.32 -12.04 -4.28
N VAL A 43 1.61 -12.77 -3.41
CA VAL A 43 0.49 -13.63 -3.81
C VAL A 43 -0.60 -12.81 -4.53
N PHE A 44 -0.97 -11.64 -4.01
CA PHE A 44 -1.99 -10.80 -4.63
C PHE A 44 -1.51 -10.11 -5.91
N ALA A 45 -0.23 -9.77 -6.03
CA ALA A 45 0.36 -9.22 -7.26
C ALA A 45 0.36 -10.22 -8.43
N VAL A 46 0.43 -11.52 -8.13
CA VAL A 46 0.39 -12.61 -9.12
C VAL A 46 -1.02 -13.17 -9.31
N SER A 47 -1.91 -13.10 -8.30
CA SER A 47 -3.27 -13.62 -8.39
C SER A 47 -4.10 -12.99 -9.52
N ASP A 48 -4.83 -13.80 -10.31
CA ASP A 48 -5.69 -13.32 -11.43
C ASP A 48 -7.15 -13.06 -11.04
N SER A 49 -7.49 -13.24 -9.76
CA SER A 49 -8.88 -13.21 -9.31
C SER A 49 -9.55 -11.83 -9.40
N ASN A 50 -8.80 -10.74 -9.20
CA ASN A 50 -9.31 -9.38 -9.30
C ASN A 50 -8.21 -8.44 -9.80
N ILE A 51 -8.47 -7.73 -10.89
CA ILE A 51 -7.48 -6.85 -11.52
C ILE A 51 -7.18 -5.60 -10.69
N VAL A 52 -8.17 -5.06 -9.99
CA VAL A 52 -8.04 -3.86 -9.14
C VAL A 52 -7.20 -4.19 -7.91
N ARG A 53 -7.38 -5.37 -7.31
CA ARG A 53 -6.56 -5.81 -6.17
C ARG A 53 -5.10 -6.01 -6.58
N ARG A 54 -4.90 -6.58 -7.76
CA ARG A 54 -3.58 -6.82 -8.34
C ARG A 54 -2.84 -5.51 -8.64
N SER A 55 -3.49 -4.52 -9.24
CA SER A 55 -2.87 -3.21 -9.48
C SER A 55 -2.57 -2.50 -8.16
N PHE A 56 -3.45 -2.64 -7.15
CA PHE A 56 -3.21 -2.11 -5.81
C PHE A 56 -1.97 -2.72 -5.14
N ALA A 57 -1.83 -4.06 -5.15
CA ALA A 57 -0.66 -4.75 -4.59
C ALA A 57 0.67 -4.32 -5.26
N ARG A 58 0.66 -4.12 -6.59
CA ARG A 58 1.84 -3.65 -7.33
C ARG A 58 2.20 -2.21 -7.00
N SER A 59 1.21 -1.33 -6.89
CA SER A 59 1.44 0.06 -6.45
C SER A 59 2.06 0.10 -5.05
N TYR A 60 1.55 -0.75 -4.14
CA TYR A 60 2.09 -0.86 -2.79
C TYR A 60 3.55 -1.34 -2.77
N PHE A 61 3.90 -2.30 -3.64
CA PHE A 61 5.29 -2.72 -3.84
C PHE A 61 6.19 -1.56 -4.28
N CYS A 62 5.75 -0.78 -5.26
CA CYS A 62 6.50 0.38 -5.75
C CYS A 62 6.70 1.43 -4.65
N ILE A 63 5.70 1.66 -3.80
CA ILE A 63 5.81 2.56 -2.65
C ILE A 63 6.86 2.06 -1.65
N ILE A 64 6.86 0.76 -1.32
CA ILE A 64 7.87 0.17 -0.41
C ILE A 64 9.28 0.38 -0.98
N ILE A 65 9.48 0.14 -2.28
CA ILE A 65 10.77 0.36 -2.94
C ILE A 65 11.16 1.84 -2.87
N LEU A 66 10.23 2.75 -3.17
CA LEU A 66 10.47 4.20 -3.15
C LEU A 66 10.89 4.66 -1.74
N ILE A 67 10.20 4.21 -0.69
CA ILE A 67 10.58 4.48 0.70
C ILE A 67 11.99 3.94 0.99
N GLY A 68 12.30 2.73 0.54
CA GLY A 68 13.64 2.15 0.68
C GLY A 68 14.73 2.99 0.02
N ILE A 69 14.49 3.49 -1.19
CA ILE A 69 15.42 4.39 -1.91
C ILE A 69 15.60 5.70 -1.15
N VAL A 70 14.51 6.34 -0.70
CA VAL A 70 14.57 7.59 0.06
C VAL A 70 15.36 7.40 1.36
N LEU A 71 15.11 6.31 2.10
CA LEU A 71 15.87 5.99 3.31
C LEU A 71 17.35 5.75 3.02
N ALA A 72 17.69 5.05 1.93
CA ALA A 72 19.08 4.82 1.53
C ALA A 72 19.80 6.14 1.20
N ILE A 73 19.13 7.06 0.50
CA ILE A 73 19.66 8.40 0.18
C ILE A 73 19.86 9.21 1.48
N LEU A 74 18.88 9.21 2.38
CA LEU A 74 18.98 9.90 3.67
C LEU A 74 20.14 9.37 4.52
N LEU A 75 20.36 8.05 4.54
CA LEU A 75 21.50 7.44 5.23
C LEU A 75 22.83 7.85 4.59
N ALA A 76 22.93 7.80 3.26
CA ALA A 76 24.15 8.15 2.53
C ALA A 76 24.56 9.62 2.69
N LEU A 77 23.60 10.52 2.85
CA LEU A 77 23.81 11.96 3.01
C LEU A 77 23.96 12.42 4.48
N GLY A 78 23.95 11.50 5.46
CA GLY A 78 23.97 11.85 6.89
C GLY A 78 22.68 12.55 7.35
N GLY A 79 21.57 12.37 6.63
CA GLY A 79 20.27 12.98 6.93
C GLY A 79 19.72 12.61 8.31
N ILE A 80 20.12 11.47 8.87
CA ILE A 80 19.75 11.07 10.24
C ILE A 80 20.29 12.07 11.27
N ASP A 81 21.51 12.56 11.10
CA ASP A 81 22.11 13.51 12.05
C ASP A 81 21.44 14.89 11.96
N LYS A 82 21.02 15.30 10.75
CA LYS A 82 20.22 16.53 10.55
C LYS A 82 18.80 16.43 11.12
N ILE A 83 18.15 15.28 11.00
CA ILE A 83 16.81 15.07 11.58
C ILE A 83 16.89 15.10 13.11
N LYS A 84 17.91 14.47 13.70
CA LYS A 84 18.13 14.52 15.15
C LYS A 84 18.35 15.95 15.64
N SER A 85 19.15 16.76 14.94
CA SER A 85 19.40 18.14 15.36
C SER A 85 18.15 19.02 15.30
N VAL A 86 17.28 18.83 14.31
CA VAL A 86 16.00 19.56 14.20
C VAL A 86 15.02 19.12 15.30
N PHE A 87 14.98 17.82 15.60
CA PHE A 87 14.10 17.30 16.65
C PHE A 87 14.49 17.79 18.05
N GLU A 88 15.80 17.84 18.33
CA GLU A 88 16.32 18.43 19.57
C GLU A 88 16.06 19.95 19.64
N ALA A 89 16.19 20.67 18.53
CA ALA A 89 15.87 22.10 18.46
C ALA A 89 14.37 22.41 18.69
N PHE A 90 13.46 21.47 18.38
CA PHE A 90 12.03 21.57 18.65
C PHE A 90 11.65 21.25 20.10
N LYS A 91 12.54 20.58 20.84
CA LYS A 91 12.33 20.16 22.22
C LYS A 91 12.85 21.19 23.24
N SER A 92 13.72 22.10 22.82
CA SER A 92 14.19 23.27 23.60
C SER A 92 13.20 24.43 23.55
#